data_AF-A0A2S1R6T1-F1
#
_entry.id   AF-A0A2S1R6T1-F1
#
_cell.length_a   1.000
_cell.length_b   1.000
_cell.length_c   1.000
_cell.angle_alpha   90.00
_cell.angle_beta   90.00
_cell.angle_gamma   90.00
#
_symmetry.space_group_name_H-M   'P 1'
#
loop_
_entity.id
_entity.type
_entity.pdbx_description
1 polymer ?
#
loop_
_entity_poly.entity_id
_entity_poly.type
_entity_poly.pdbx_seq_one_letter_code
_entity_poly.pdbx_strand_id
1 'polypeptide(L)'
;MTTTGPRLAPELPADCLDWCRAQPPALLVADEYVEIDLDRWNLRLAEKGIDLRLVAGGPDGGIVQSGSGYLRRSDLWAAGRRARGSLEESVVALYMCAAWLSAHPLRSGVRRGLPDFRVPARDRAGWRSVSPHGYPLVLHEVVEWLDAPVEAMNLLRHGAPAGAGRGVPDLGYPLASLYLSSLGMAWSAQSIVPVDPAGIGTLVHAGWTEIESSARLTPRRYQRYLDVVATWAREAAVDPLVVEMWLVHDWNERRARVSSRGSSTRTPPGSRPR
;
A
#
# COMPACT_ATOMS: atom_id res chain seq x y z
N MET A 1 11.57 -34.07 21.42
CA MET A 1 11.84 -33.92 19.98
C MET A 1 11.56 -32.47 19.61
N THR A 2 12.60 -31.65 19.53
CA THR A 2 12.51 -30.22 19.21
C THR A 2 12.86 -30.01 17.74
N THR A 3 11.83 -29.86 16.91
CA THR A 3 11.97 -29.57 15.49
C THR A 3 12.22 -28.07 15.31
N THR A 4 13.40 -27.59 15.69
CA THR A 4 13.79 -26.19 15.48
C THR A 4 14.53 -26.06 14.15
N GLY A 5 13.78 -26.20 13.06
CA GLY A 5 14.21 -25.56 11.81
C GLY A 5 14.18 -24.03 12.00
N PRO A 6 14.96 -23.25 11.23
CA PRO A 6 14.90 -21.80 11.32
C PRO A 6 13.45 -21.35 11.06
N ARG A 7 12.80 -20.76 12.07
CA ARG A 7 11.47 -20.18 11.91
C ARG A 7 11.59 -19.08 10.86
N LEU A 8 10.90 -19.24 9.73
CA LEU A 8 10.85 -18.28 8.63
C LEU A 8 10.11 -16.98 9.02
N ALA A 9 9.29 -17.05 10.07
CA ALA A 9 8.54 -15.92 10.62
C ALA A 9 8.84 -15.72 12.10
N PRO A 10 8.90 -14.46 12.59
CA PRO A 10 8.88 -14.19 14.03
C PRO A 10 7.62 -14.78 14.68
N GLU A 11 7.67 -14.99 15.99
CA GLU A 11 6.50 -15.43 16.76
C GLU A 11 5.39 -14.38 16.72
N LEU A 12 4.14 -14.81 16.58
CA LEU A 12 2.97 -13.93 16.63
C LEU A 12 2.86 -13.26 18.01
N PRO A 13 2.90 -11.92 18.11
CA PRO A 13 2.72 -11.23 19.38
C PRO A 13 1.32 -11.48 19.96
N ALA A 14 1.22 -11.66 21.28
CA ALA A 14 -0.06 -11.83 21.96
C ALA A 14 -1.03 -10.66 21.70
N ASP A 15 -0.52 -9.43 21.72
CA ASP A 15 -1.31 -8.22 21.42
C ASP A 15 -1.87 -8.22 19.97
N CYS A 16 -1.18 -8.85 19.02
CA CYS A 16 -1.68 -9.03 17.66
C CYS A 16 -2.85 -10.00 17.64
N LEU A 17 -2.70 -11.15 18.31
CA LEU A 17 -3.73 -12.18 18.41
C LEU A 17 -5.00 -11.63 19.07
N ASP A 18 -4.85 -10.93 20.19
CA ASP A 18 -5.97 -10.36 20.94
C ASP A 18 -6.68 -9.27 20.15
N TRP A 19 -5.92 -8.37 19.50
CA TRP A 19 -6.50 -7.35 18.65
C TRP A 19 -7.27 -7.96 17.49
N CYS A 20 -6.66 -8.91 16.75
CA CYS A 20 -7.29 -9.55 15.59
C CYS A 20 -8.62 -10.23 15.95
N ARG A 21 -8.70 -10.89 17.11
CA ARG A 21 -9.93 -11.57 17.58
C ARG A 21 -11.02 -10.61 18.04
N ALA A 22 -10.65 -9.40 18.45
CA ALA A 22 -11.60 -8.38 18.89
C ALA A 22 -12.27 -7.62 17.74
N GLN A 23 -11.74 -7.72 16.50
CA GLN A 23 -12.28 -6.99 15.35
C GLN A 23 -13.34 -7.79 14.60
N PRO A 24 -14.38 -7.14 14.04
CA PRO A 24 -15.20 -7.73 12.99
C PRO A 24 -14.42 -7.66 11.64
N PRO A 25 -13.73 -8.73 11.22
CA PRO A 25 -12.60 -8.59 10.30
C PRO A 25 -12.98 -8.09 8.91
N ALA A 26 -14.11 -8.57 8.39
CA ALA A 26 -14.60 -8.19 7.07
C ALA A 26 -15.07 -6.73 6.98
N LEU A 27 -15.63 -6.20 8.08
CA LEU A 27 -16.06 -4.79 8.14
C LEU A 27 -14.86 -3.87 8.32
N LEU A 28 -13.93 -4.23 9.19
CA LEU A 28 -12.78 -3.39 9.51
C LEU A 28 -11.93 -3.07 8.27
N VAL A 29 -11.61 -4.08 7.47
CA VAL A 29 -10.74 -3.90 6.30
C VAL A 29 -11.48 -3.18 5.17
N ALA A 30 -12.70 -3.61 4.85
CA ALA A 30 -13.45 -3.09 3.71
C ALA A 30 -13.87 -1.63 3.90
N ASP A 31 -14.18 -1.23 5.15
CA ASP A 31 -14.60 0.12 5.51
C ASP A 31 -13.44 1.02 5.96
N GLU A 32 -12.18 0.58 5.93
CA GLU A 32 -11.04 1.49 6.11
C GLU A 32 -11.09 2.57 5.03
N TYR A 33 -11.34 3.82 5.42
CA TYR A 33 -11.61 4.92 4.50
C TYR A 33 -10.75 6.14 4.78
N VAL A 34 -10.61 6.97 3.74
CA VAL A 34 -9.98 8.28 3.84
C VAL A 34 -10.83 9.31 3.13
N GLU A 35 -10.82 10.54 3.63
CA GLU A 35 -11.38 11.69 2.93
C GLU A 35 -10.33 12.25 1.95
N ILE A 36 -10.73 12.47 0.70
CA ILE A 36 -9.91 13.06 -0.34
C ILE A 36 -10.55 14.34 -0.88
N ASP A 37 -9.70 15.32 -1.17
CA ASP A 37 -10.08 16.55 -1.88
C ASP A 37 -10.05 16.27 -3.40
N LEU A 38 -11.22 16.00 -3.97
CA LEU A 38 -11.38 15.65 -5.38
C LEU A 38 -11.06 16.83 -6.30
N ASP A 39 -11.35 18.06 -5.86
CA ASP A 39 -11.05 19.25 -6.66
C ASP A 39 -9.55 19.40 -6.82
N ARG A 40 -8.79 19.23 -5.73
CA ARG A 40 -7.33 19.28 -5.75
C ARG A 40 -6.71 18.15 -6.58
N TRP A 41 -7.23 16.92 -6.48
CA TRP A 41 -6.73 15.82 -7.28
C TRP A 41 -7.03 16.02 -8.77
N ASN A 42 -8.28 16.33 -9.12
CA ASN A 42 -8.73 16.50 -10.50
C ASN A 42 -8.09 17.72 -11.18
N LEU A 43 -7.96 18.85 -10.47
CA LEU A 43 -7.23 20.02 -10.97
C LEU A 43 -5.79 19.66 -11.33
N ARG A 44 -5.08 18.95 -10.44
CA ARG A 44 -3.68 18.59 -10.66
C ARG A 44 -3.49 17.56 -11.77
N LEU A 45 -4.43 16.63 -11.94
CA LEU A 45 -4.42 15.70 -13.07
C LEU A 45 -4.58 16.48 -14.38
N ALA A 46 -5.52 17.42 -14.43
CA ALA A 46 -5.73 18.30 -15.57
C ALA A 46 -4.50 19.19 -15.87
N GLU A 47 -3.88 19.79 -14.85
CA GLU A 47 -2.64 20.59 -15.00
C GLU A 47 -1.48 19.78 -15.60
N LYS A 48 -1.47 18.45 -15.40
CA LYS A 48 -0.49 17.54 -15.98
C LYS A 48 -0.92 17.00 -17.35
N GLY A 49 -2.08 17.36 -17.86
CA GLY A 49 -2.65 16.81 -19.09
C GLY A 49 -2.93 15.31 -18.98
N ILE A 50 -3.33 14.86 -17.78
CA ILE A 50 -3.82 13.51 -17.54
C ILE A 50 -5.34 13.55 -17.70
N ASP A 51 -5.85 12.94 -18.77
CA ASP A 51 -7.28 12.87 -19.08
C ASP A 51 -7.96 11.79 -18.22
N LEU A 52 -8.07 12.10 -16.92
CA LEU A 52 -8.65 11.24 -15.90
C LEU A 52 -9.33 12.09 -14.84
N ARG A 53 -10.51 11.67 -14.42
CA ARG A 53 -11.23 12.28 -13.30
C ARG A 53 -11.44 11.25 -12.20
N LEU A 54 -10.90 11.53 -11.01
CA LEU A 54 -11.19 10.77 -9.82
C LEU A 54 -12.60 11.05 -9.33
N VAL A 55 -13.23 9.98 -8.86
CA VAL A 55 -14.54 9.96 -8.23
C VAL A 55 -14.42 9.18 -6.92
N ALA A 56 -15.29 9.48 -5.96
CA ALA A 56 -15.32 8.83 -4.65
C ALA A 56 -16.75 8.75 -4.12
N GLY A 57 -16.96 8.03 -3.01
CA GLY A 57 -18.23 8.01 -2.31
C GLY A 57 -18.50 9.34 -1.60
N GLY A 58 -19.72 9.85 -1.69
CA GLY A 58 -20.19 10.98 -0.92
C GLY A 58 -20.64 10.55 0.49
N PRO A 59 -20.98 11.51 1.36
CA PRO A 59 -21.50 11.24 2.70
C PRO A 59 -22.73 10.32 2.70
N ASP A 60 -23.57 10.44 1.66
CA ASP A 60 -24.82 9.69 1.51
C ASP A 60 -24.64 8.36 0.74
N GLY A 61 -23.40 7.96 0.44
CA GLY A 61 -23.08 6.76 -0.32
C GLY A 61 -23.22 6.88 -1.85
N GLY A 62 -23.69 8.03 -2.37
CA GLY A 62 -23.68 8.34 -3.80
C GLY A 62 -22.28 8.62 -4.34
N ILE A 63 -22.09 8.64 -5.67
CA ILE A 63 -20.80 8.99 -6.27
C ILE A 63 -20.69 10.52 -6.37
N VAL A 64 -19.58 11.09 -5.89
CA VAL A 64 -19.22 12.50 -6.04
C VAL A 64 -17.98 12.68 -6.92
N GLN A 65 -17.91 13.80 -7.64
CA GLN A 65 -16.86 14.10 -8.63
C GLN A 65 -16.10 15.41 -8.36
N SER A 66 -16.43 16.11 -7.28
CA SER A 66 -15.89 17.41 -6.86
C SER A 66 -16.07 17.58 -5.35
N GLY A 67 -15.34 18.52 -4.75
CA GLY A 67 -15.30 18.74 -3.30
C GLY A 67 -14.64 17.59 -2.53
N SER A 68 -15.10 17.34 -1.30
CA SER A 68 -14.65 16.18 -0.51
C SER A 68 -15.38 14.91 -0.91
N GLY A 69 -14.64 13.81 -1.01
CA GLY A 69 -15.20 12.46 -1.16
C GLY A 69 -14.44 11.44 -0.32
N TYR A 70 -15.05 10.30 -0.08
CA TYR A 70 -14.51 9.22 0.75
C TYR A 70 -14.12 8.03 -0.14
N LEU A 71 -12.86 7.62 -0.04
CA LEU A 71 -12.39 6.38 -0.66
C LEU A 71 -12.23 5.32 0.42
N ARG A 72 -13.03 4.26 0.32
CA ARG A 72 -12.89 3.05 1.12
C ARG A 72 -11.91 2.10 0.46
N ARG A 73 -11.35 1.19 1.25
CA ARG A 73 -10.53 0.10 0.74
C ARG A 73 -11.32 -0.80 -0.23
N SER A 74 -12.60 -1.00 0.03
CA SER A 74 -13.52 -1.71 -0.88
C SER A 74 -13.72 -1.01 -2.23
N ASP A 75 -13.63 0.32 -2.30
CA ASP A 75 -13.65 1.07 -3.57
C ASP A 75 -12.41 0.79 -4.40
N LEU A 76 -11.24 0.62 -3.75
CA LEU A 76 -10.00 0.21 -4.43
C LEU A 76 -10.14 -1.20 -5.01
N TRP A 77 -10.79 -2.13 -4.29
CA TRP A 77 -11.06 -3.47 -4.82
C TRP A 77 -12.02 -3.45 -6.01
N ALA A 78 -13.03 -2.58 -5.97
CA ALA A 78 -13.93 -2.37 -7.09
C ALA A 78 -13.19 -1.76 -8.30
N ALA A 79 -12.25 -0.85 -8.09
CA ALA A 79 -11.38 -0.33 -9.12
C ALA A 79 -10.45 -1.42 -9.68
N GLY A 80 -9.86 -2.25 -8.82
CA GLY A 80 -9.05 -3.40 -9.22
C GLY A 80 -9.81 -4.41 -10.09
N ARG A 81 -11.09 -4.65 -9.80
CA ARG A 81 -11.97 -5.46 -10.67
C ARG A 81 -12.13 -4.86 -12.07
N ARG A 82 -12.31 -3.53 -12.17
CA ARG A 82 -12.44 -2.82 -13.45
C ARG A 82 -11.13 -2.80 -14.24
N ALA A 83 -9.99 -2.69 -13.56
CA ALA A 83 -8.66 -2.67 -14.16
C ALA A 83 -8.34 -3.89 -15.04
N ARG A 84 -9.00 -5.04 -14.79
CA ARG A 84 -8.90 -6.23 -15.64
C ARG A 84 -9.32 -5.98 -17.10
N GLY A 85 -10.27 -5.07 -17.33
CA GLY A 85 -10.87 -4.88 -18.65
C GLY A 85 -10.15 -3.89 -19.54
N SER A 86 -9.28 -3.04 -18.98
CA SER A 86 -8.68 -1.93 -19.73
C SER A 86 -7.47 -1.35 -18.99
N LEU A 87 -6.50 -0.86 -19.76
CA LEU A 87 -5.37 -0.13 -19.21
C LEU A 87 -5.81 1.21 -18.60
N GLU A 88 -6.78 1.89 -19.19
CA GLU A 88 -7.36 3.12 -18.64
C GLU A 88 -7.89 2.87 -17.23
N GLU A 89 -8.58 1.76 -17.01
CA GLU A 89 -9.08 1.38 -15.68
C GLU A 89 -7.96 0.96 -14.72
N SER A 90 -6.88 0.35 -15.23
CA SER A 90 -5.65 0.11 -14.45
C SER A 90 -5.02 1.41 -13.96
N VAL A 91 -5.00 2.44 -14.81
CA VAL A 91 -4.50 3.77 -14.47
C VAL A 91 -5.42 4.45 -13.45
N VAL A 92 -6.75 4.33 -13.59
CA VAL A 92 -7.72 4.81 -12.58
C VAL A 92 -7.49 4.16 -11.23
N ALA A 93 -7.39 2.83 -11.17
CA ALA A 93 -7.13 2.11 -9.94
C ALA A 93 -5.80 2.54 -9.28
N LEU A 94 -4.74 2.76 -10.07
CA LEU A 94 -3.46 3.27 -9.57
C LEU A 94 -3.59 4.66 -8.94
N TYR A 95 -4.28 5.60 -9.60
CA TYR A 95 -4.49 6.94 -9.06
C TYR A 95 -5.42 6.95 -7.84
N MET A 96 -6.42 6.07 -7.78
CA MET A 96 -7.24 5.87 -6.57
C MET A 96 -6.39 5.37 -5.39
N CYS A 97 -5.49 4.39 -5.63
CA CYS A 97 -4.56 3.91 -4.60
C CYS A 97 -3.60 5.02 -4.14
N ALA A 98 -3.10 5.85 -5.06
CA ALA A 98 -2.24 6.98 -4.72
C ALA A 98 -2.97 8.05 -3.91
N ALA A 99 -4.21 8.37 -4.27
CA ALA A 99 -5.07 9.29 -3.53
C ALA A 99 -5.37 8.76 -2.13
N TRP A 100 -5.72 7.48 -2.03
CA TRP A 100 -5.99 6.84 -0.76
C TRP A 100 -4.77 6.87 0.17
N LEU A 101 -3.59 6.45 -0.30
CA LEU A 101 -2.36 6.49 0.49
C LEU A 101 -1.95 7.91 0.88
N SER A 102 -2.12 8.89 -0.02
CA SER A 102 -1.74 10.28 0.26
C SER A 102 -2.61 10.93 1.35
N ALA A 103 -3.86 10.50 1.50
CA ALA A 103 -4.77 11.04 2.50
C ALA A 103 -4.78 10.22 3.80
N HIS A 104 -4.22 9.01 3.80
CA HIS A 104 -4.28 8.13 4.95
C HIS A 104 -3.44 8.63 6.14
N PRO A 105 -4.01 8.78 7.35
CA PRO A 105 -3.33 9.43 8.47
C PRO A 105 -2.19 8.60 9.07
N LEU A 106 -2.27 7.27 8.99
CA LEU A 106 -1.32 6.35 9.64
C LEU A 106 -0.33 5.69 8.69
N ARG A 107 -0.52 5.85 7.38
CA ARG A 107 0.25 5.14 6.36
C ARG A 107 1.23 6.06 5.69
N SER A 108 2.32 5.48 5.21
CA SER A 108 3.32 6.19 4.43
C SER A 108 2.75 6.58 3.08
N GLY A 109 2.19 7.78 3.01
CA GLY A 109 1.65 8.34 1.78
C GLY A 109 2.70 8.53 0.68
N VAL A 110 2.22 8.85 -0.53
CA VAL A 110 3.09 9.21 -1.64
C VAL A 110 3.79 10.53 -1.30
N ARG A 111 5.05 10.46 -0.85
CA ARG A 111 5.82 11.61 -0.31
C ARG A 111 6.13 12.71 -1.33
N ARG A 112 5.87 12.46 -2.62
CA ARG A 112 6.07 13.43 -3.71
C ARG A 112 4.67 13.84 -4.17
N GLY A 113 4.40 15.15 -4.22
CA GLY A 113 3.11 15.67 -4.68
C GLY A 113 2.62 14.98 -5.96
N LEU A 114 1.28 14.91 -6.13
CA LEU A 114 0.55 14.17 -7.17
C LEU A 114 1.45 13.45 -8.19
N PRO A 115 1.72 12.15 -8.04
CA PRO A 115 2.66 11.44 -8.91
C PRO A 115 2.19 11.47 -10.37
N ASP A 116 3.11 11.65 -11.33
CA ASP A 116 2.84 11.41 -12.75
C ASP A 116 3.42 10.05 -13.11
N PHE A 117 2.54 9.10 -13.42
CA PHE A 117 2.93 7.72 -13.76
C PHE A 117 3.18 7.51 -15.25
N ARG A 118 3.09 8.56 -16.07
CA ARG A 118 3.44 8.45 -17.48
C ARG A 118 4.95 8.34 -17.66
N VAL A 119 5.31 7.75 -18.78
CA VAL A 119 6.66 7.41 -19.14
C VAL A 119 7.01 8.22 -20.37
N PRO A 120 8.04 9.08 -20.31
CA PRO A 120 8.46 9.82 -21.50
C PRO A 120 8.83 8.85 -22.62
N ALA A 121 8.30 9.09 -23.81
CA ALA A 121 8.51 8.25 -24.99
C ALA A 121 9.97 8.23 -25.51
N ARG A 122 10.82 9.17 -25.03
CA ARG A 122 12.12 9.48 -25.62
C ARG A 122 13.26 9.28 -24.62
N ASP A 123 13.50 8.03 -24.21
CA ASP A 123 14.76 7.67 -23.58
C ASP A 123 15.71 7.10 -24.64
N ARG A 124 16.94 7.60 -24.69
CA ARG A 124 17.96 7.21 -25.68
C ARG A 124 18.44 5.76 -25.50
N ALA A 125 18.01 5.09 -24.43
CA ALA A 125 18.56 3.81 -23.98
C ALA A 125 17.73 2.55 -24.35
N GLY A 126 16.60 2.67 -25.07
CA GLY A 126 15.86 1.50 -25.55
C GLY A 126 14.38 1.73 -25.81
N TRP A 127 13.75 0.75 -26.47
CA TRP A 127 12.30 0.71 -26.72
C TRP A 127 11.55 0.46 -25.40
N ARG A 128 10.48 1.22 -25.15
CA ARG A 128 9.60 1.07 -23.99
C ARG A 128 8.21 0.66 -24.46
N SER A 129 7.63 -0.36 -23.84
CA SER A 129 6.24 -0.75 -24.11
C SER A 129 5.29 0.13 -23.31
N VAL A 130 4.61 1.06 -23.99
CA VAL A 130 3.67 2.02 -23.39
C VAL A 130 2.42 2.12 -24.25
N SER A 131 1.30 2.51 -23.65
CA SER A 131 0.10 2.88 -24.40
C SER A 131 0.27 4.17 -25.20
N PRO A 132 -0.64 4.48 -26.14
CA PRO A 132 -0.68 5.78 -26.83
C PRO A 132 -0.73 6.98 -25.86
N HIS A 133 -1.30 6.78 -24.67
CA HIS A 133 -1.40 7.78 -23.60
C HIS A 133 -0.15 7.87 -22.69
N GLY A 134 0.88 7.07 -22.98
CA GLY A 134 2.19 7.12 -22.30
C GLY A 134 2.26 6.38 -20.97
N TYR A 135 1.30 5.50 -20.67
CA TYR A 135 1.34 4.66 -19.46
C TYR A 135 2.03 3.32 -19.72
N PRO A 136 2.77 2.77 -18.74
CA PRO A 136 3.36 1.44 -18.86
C PRO A 136 2.27 0.38 -19.05
N LEU A 137 2.38 -0.46 -20.09
CA LEU A 137 1.43 -1.57 -20.30
C LEU A 137 1.44 -2.56 -19.13
N VAL A 138 2.55 -2.63 -18.39
CA VAL A 138 2.70 -3.51 -17.22
C VAL A 138 1.66 -3.27 -16.12
N LEU A 139 1.07 -2.07 -16.05
CA LEU A 139 -0.01 -1.79 -15.09
C LEU A 139 -1.23 -2.68 -15.34
N HIS A 140 -1.48 -3.02 -16.60
CA HIS A 140 -2.54 -3.94 -17.00
C HIS A 140 -2.04 -5.41 -16.98
N GLU A 141 -0.84 -5.68 -17.49
CA GLU A 141 -0.30 -7.05 -17.62
C GLU A 141 -0.06 -7.74 -16.26
N VAL A 142 0.20 -6.99 -15.19
CA VAL A 142 0.48 -7.55 -13.85
C VAL A 142 -0.67 -8.42 -13.31
N VAL A 143 -1.88 -8.21 -13.80
CA VAL A 143 -3.08 -9.01 -13.47
C VAL A 143 -2.86 -10.51 -13.72
N GLU A 144 -2.15 -10.87 -14.78
CA GLU A 144 -1.88 -12.27 -15.13
C GLU A 144 -0.87 -12.96 -14.18
N TRP A 145 -0.30 -12.21 -13.24
CA TRP A 145 0.76 -12.66 -12.33
C TRP A 145 0.33 -12.67 -10.86
N LEU A 146 -0.96 -12.56 -10.55
CA LEU A 146 -1.43 -12.48 -9.17
C LEU A 146 -1.17 -13.77 -8.36
N ASP A 147 -1.12 -14.92 -9.02
CA ASP A 147 -0.70 -16.19 -8.39
C ASP A 147 0.82 -16.27 -8.16
N ALA A 148 1.57 -15.27 -8.65
CA ALA A 148 3.03 -15.18 -8.59
C ALA A 148 3.47 -13.78 -8.08
N PRO A 149 3.28 -13.45 -6.78
CA PRO A 149 3.47 -12.08 -6.27
C PRO A 149 4.89 -11.53 -6.43
N VAL A 150 5.91 -12.40 -6.48
CA VAL A 150 7.30 -11.99 -6.75
C VAL A 150 7.42 -11.44 -8.16
N GLU A 151 6.87 -12.15 -9.14
CA GLU A 151 6.87 -11.81 -10.55
C GLU A 151 6.03 -10.56 -10.80
N ALA A 152 4.84 -10.48 -10.20
CA ALA A 152 4.00 -9.29 -10.25
C ALA A 152 4.69 -8.04 -9.69
N MET A 153 5.34 -8.18 -8.52
CA MET A 153 6.09 -7.08 -7.92
C MET A 153 7.36 -6.74 -8.73
N ASN A 154 8.05 -7.73 -9.29
CA ASN A 154 9.17 -7.51 -10.21
C ASN A 154 8.71 -6.68 -11.42
N LEU A 155 7.58 -7.04 -12.02
CA LEU A 155 6.99 -6.32 -13.15
C LEU A 155 6.66 -4.86 -12.80
N LEU A 156 6.02 -4.61 -11.66
CA LEU A 156 5.70 -3.25 -11.20
C LEU A 156 6.93 -2.42 -10.82
N ARG A 157 8.04 -3.05 -10.41
CA ARG A 157 9.26 -2.34 -9.99
C ARG A 157 10.29 -2.17 -11.09
N HIS A 158 10.35 -3.11 -12.02
CA HIS A 158 11.44 -3.24 -12.97
C HIS A 158 10.96 -3.35 -14.41
N GLY A 159 9.66 -3.47 -14.69
CA GLY A 159 9.13 -3.73 -16.03
C GLY A 159 9.41 -5.15 -16.54
N ALA A 160 9.05 -5.44 -17.79
CA ALA A 160 9.14 -6.78 -18.35
C ALA A 160 10.58 -7.16 -18.80
N PRO A 161 11.03 -8.41 -18.55
CA PRO A 161 12.42 -8.83 -18.68
C PRO A 161 12.96 -8.91 -20.13
N ALA A 162 12.10 -9.04 -21.14
CA ALA A 162 12.49 -9.17 -22.55
C ALA A 162 12.68 -7.80 -23.26
N GLY A 163 13.43 -6.89 -22.64
CA GLY A 163 13.77 -5.57 -23.23
C GLY A 163 12.83 -4.40 -22.87
N ALA A 164 11.85 -4.62 -21.99
CA ALA A 164 10.86 -3.61 -21.58
C ALA A 164 11.04 -3.14 -20.12
N GLY A 165 12.21 -3.39 -19.54
CA GLY A 165 12.53 -3.14 -18.13
C GLY A 165 13.07 -1.74 -17.79
N ARG A 166 12.97 -0.77 -18.72
CA ARG A 166 13.31 0.64 -18.47
C ARG A 166 12.09 1.48 -18.79
N GLY A 167 11.54 2.16 -17.79
CA GLY A 167 10.42 3.07 -17.98
C GLY A 167 9.13 2.68 -17.27
N VAL A 168 9.16 1.93 -16.18
CA VAL A 168 8.05 1.97 -15.22
C VAL A 168 8.40 3.06 -14.20
N PRO A 169 7.49 4.02 -13.90
CA PRO A 169 7.73 4.98 -12.83
C PRO A 169 7.95 4.22 -11.51
N ASP A 170 8.89 4.68 -10.69
CA ASP A 170 9.09 4.08 -9.37
C ASP A 170 7.87 4.39 -8.47
N LEU A 171 6.96 3.43 -8.39
CA LEU A 171 5.78 3.50 -7.53
C LEU A 171 6.17 3.45 -6.04
N GLY A 172 7.34 2.90 -5.72
CA GLY A 172 7.68 2.47 -4.38
C GLY A 172 6.84 1.26 -3.92
N TYR A 173 7.29 0.57 -2.89
CA TYR A 173 6.61 -0.62 -2.38
C TYR A 173 5.19 -0.36 -1.83
N PRO A 174 4.93 0.73 -1.06
CA PRO A 174 3.59 0.95 -0.52
C PRO A 174 2.51 1.10 -1.59
N LEU A 175 2.76 1.92 -2.61
CA LEU A 175 1.80 2.08 -3.69
C LEU A 175 1.72 0.84 -4.59
N ALA A 176 2.86 0.24 -4.95
CA ALA A 176 2.85 -0.95 -5.80
C ALA A 176 2.12 -2.13 -5.15
N SER A 177 2.34 -2.36 -3.85
CA SER A 177 1.67 -3.44 -3.11
C SER A 177 0.21 -3.13 -2.81
N LEU A 178 -0.18 -1.88 -2.56
CA LEU A 178 -1.59 -1.51 -2.44
C LEU A 178 -2.32 -1.70 -3.77
N TYR A 179 -1.73 -1.25 -4.87
CA TYR A 179 -2.26 -1.49 -6.20
C TYR A 179 -2.41 -2.99 -6.47
N LEU A 180 -1.35 -3.77 -6.22
CA LEU A 180 -1.37 -5.22 -6.42
C LEU A 180 -2.39 -5.93 -5.50
N SER A 181 -2.56 -5.49 -4.25
CA SER A 181 -3.59 -6.00 -3.34
C SER A 181 -4.99 -5.66 -3.81
N SER A 182 -5.20 -4.45 -4.35
CA SER A 182 -6.49 -4.05 -4.93
C SER A 182 -6.88 -4.90 -6.13
N LEU A 183 -5.89 -5.26 -6.96
CA LEU A 183 -6.04 -6.26 -8.01
C LEU A 183 -6.32 -7.63 -7.40
N GLY A 184 -5.46 -8.14 -6.52
CA GLY A 184 -5.60 -9.47 -5.90
C GLY A 184 -6.98 -9.74 -5.31
N MET A 185 -7.56 -8.76 -4.61
CA MET A 185 -8.90 -8.87 -4.04
C MET A 185 -10.01 -9.06 -5.08
N ALA A 186 -9.82 -8.59 -6.32
CA ALA A 186 -10.73 -8.88 -7.43
C ALA A 186 -10.79 -10.37 -7.79
N TRP A 187 -9.73 -11.13 -7.51
CA TRP A 187 -9.64 -12.59 -7.72
C TRP A 187 -9.64 -13.39 -6.41
N SER A 188 -10.06 -12.77 -5.29
CA SER A 188 -10.00 -13.40 -3.96
C SER A 188 -8.59 -13.84 -3.52
N ALA A 189 -7.54 -13.22 -4.08
CA ALA A 189 -6.16 -13.42 -3.66
C ALA A 189 -5.85 -12.58 -2.41
N GLN A 190 -6.49 -12.93 -1.29
CA GLN A 190 -6.37 -12.27 0.02
C GLN A 190 -4.95 -12.34 0.61
N SER A 191 -4.10 -13.24 0.08
CA SER A 191 -2.70 -13.36 0.47
C SER A 191 -1.83 -12.20 0.00
N ILE A 192 -2.29 -11.39 -0.96
CA ILE A 192 -1.58 -10.20 -1.42
C ILE A 192 -1.97 -9.02 -0.54
N VAL A 193 -1.11 -8.69 0.41
CA VAL A 193 -1.33 -7.59 1.36
C VAL A 193 -0.43 -6.38 1.06
N PRO A 194 -0.91 -5.13 1.24
CA PRO A 194 -0.06 -3.95 1.09
C PRO A 194 1.06 -3.94 2.13
N VAL A 195 2.21 -3.38 1.77
CA VAL A 195 3.34 -3.18 2.69
C VAL A 195 3.51 -1.71 3.04
N ASP A 196 3.64 -1.41 4.34
CA ASP A 196 3.94 -0.07 4.83
C ASP A 196 5.26 -0.05 5.64
N PRO A 197 6.10 0.99 5.54
CA PRO A 197 7.23 1.19 6.43
C PRO A 197 6.91 1.07 7.92
N ALA A 198 5.72 1.50 8.37
CA ALA A 198 5.24 1.31 9.73
C ALA A 198 5.13 -0.18 10.08
N GLY A 199 4.48 -0.96 9.21
CA GLY A 199 4.29 -2.39 9.44
C GLY A 199 5.61 -3.17 9.40
N ILE A 200 6.55 -2.80 8.53
CA ILE A 200 7.92 -3.35 8.55
C ILE A 200 8.60 -3.05 9.91
N GLY A 201 8.41 -1.84 10.45
CA GLY A 201 8.91 -1.46 11.77
C GLY A 201 8.36 -2.34 12.89
N THR A 202 7.06 -2.64 12.88
CA THR A 202 6.47 -3.58 13.84
C THR A 202 7.01 -5.00 13.69
N LEU A 203 7.17 -5.50 12.46
CA LEU A 203 7.76 -6.84 12.24
C LEU A 203 9.20 -6.92 12.74
N VAL A 204 10.03 -5.90 12.48
CA VAL A 204 11.40 -5.82 13.00
C VAL A 204 11.40 -5.84 14.53
N HIS A 205 10.49 -5.09 15.15
CA HIS A 205 10.35 -5.11 16.61
C HIS A 205 9.89 -6.47 17.16
N ALA A 206 9.05 -7.20 16.41
CA ALA A 206 8.64 -8.56 16.74
C ALA A 206 9.75 -9.61 16.50
N GLY A 207 10.94 -9.19 16.03
CA GLY A 207 12.09 -10.09 15.82
C GLY A 207 12.26 -10.58 14.39
N TRP A 208 11.61 -9.97 13.40
CA TRP A 208 11.87 -10.29 12.00
C TRP A 208 13.23 -9.75 11.55
N THR A 209 14.10 -10.63 11.05
CA THR A 209 15.51 -10.30 10.76
C THR A 209 15.83 -10.21 9.27
N GLU A 210 14.92 -10.59 8.37
CA GLU A 210 15.21 -10.58 6.92
C GLU A 210 15.30 -9.16 6.32
N ILE A 211 14.65 -8.18 6.96
CA ILE A 211 14.57 -6.79 6.50
C ILE A 211 14.81 -5.84 7.66
N GLU A 212 15.83 -4.98 7.54
CA GLU A 212 16.09 -3.92 8.53
C GLU A 212 15.22 -2.67 8.33
N SER A 213 14.74 -2.42 7.10
CA SER A 213 13.84 -1.32 6.76
C SER A 213 13.15 -1.50 5.41
N SER A 214 12.03 -0.81 5.20
CA SER A 214 11.29 -0.84 3.92
C SER A 214 12.10 -0.38 2.71
N ALA A 215 13.15 0.44 2.91
CA ALA A 215 14.05 0.86 1.85
C ALA A 215 14.85 -0.30 1.24
N ARG A 216 14.98 -1.42 1.95
CA ARG A 216 15.69 -2.63 1.49
C ARG A 216 14.77 -3.70 0.91
N LEU A 217 13.47 -3.41 0.72
CA LEU A 217 12.56 -4.35 0.10
C LEU A 217 13.03 -4.68 -1.34
N THR A 218 12.95 -5.96 -1.68
CA THR A 218 13.11 -6.54 -3.01
C THR A 218 11.87 -7.39 -3.29
N PRO A 219 11.56 -7.77 -4.54
CA PRO A 219 10.38 -8.60 -4.80
C PRO A 219 10.41 -9.94 -4.06
N ARG A 220 11.60 -10.54 -3.89
CA ARG A 220 11.79 -11.72 -3.03
C ARG A 220 11.50 -11.45 -1.55
N ARG A 221 11.96 -10.30 -1.03
CA ARG A 221 11.70 -9.87 0.35
C ARG A 221 10.24 -9.48 0.57
N TYR A 222 9.55 -9.00 -0.45
CA TYR A 222 8.11 -8.79 -0.42
C TYR A 222 7.37 -10.12 -0.27
N GLN A 223 7.75 -11.17 -1.01
CA GLN A 223 7.18 -12.51 -0.77
C GLN A 223 7.40 -13.00 0.65
N ARG A 224 8.60 -12.76 1.22
CA ARG A 224 8.89 -13.11 2.62
C ARG A 224 8.01 -12.34 3.60
N TYR A 225 7.75 -11.07 3.33
CA TYR A 225 6.76 -10.29 4.06
C TYR A 225 5.35 -10.94 3.99
N LEU A 226 4.89 -11.34 2.80
CA LEU A 226 3.61 -12.04 2.63
C LEU A 226 3.58 -13.37 3.40
N ASP A 227 4.66 -14.15 3.36
CA ASP A 227 4.78 -15.43 4.09
C ASP A 227 4.63 -15.24 5.61
N VAL A 228 5.22 -14.17 6.17
CA VAL A 228 5.10 -13.82 7.59
C VAL A 228 3.66 -13.44 7.93
N VAL A 229 3.07 -12.51 7.17
CA VAL A 229 1.69 -12.05 7.41
C VAL A 229 0.70 -13.21 7.28
N ALA A 230 0.86 -14.07 6.26
CA ALA A 230 0.02 -15.25 6.09
C ALA A 230 0.17 -16.25 7.24
N THR A 231 1.38 -16.41 7.79
CA THR A 231 1.61 -17.28 8.94
C THR A 231 0.90 -16.76 10.18
N TRP A 232 1.06 -15.47 10.49
CA TRP A 232 0.37 -14.82 11.59
C TRP A 232 -1.15 -14.84 11.44
N ALA A 233 -1.66 -14.63 10.23
CA ALA A 233 -3.09 -14.68 9.93
C ALA A 233 -3.69 -16.07 10.17
N ARG A 234 -2.97 -17.14 9.78
CA ARG A 234 -3.38 -18.52 10.08
C ARG A 234 -3.40 -18.81 11.58
N GLU A 235 -2.37 -18.38 12.31
CA GLU A 235 -2.29 -18.56 13.76
C GLU A 235 -3.41 -17.79 14.50
N ALA A 236 -3.75 -16.60 14.02
CA ALA A 236 -4.83 -15.78 14.56
C ALA A 236 -6.23 -16.15 14.06
N ALA A 237 -6.34 -17.03 13.06
CA ALA A 237 -7.58 -17.41 12.38
C ALA A 237 -8.35 -16.21 11.79
N VAL A 238 -7.64 -15.30 11.11
CA VAL A 238 -8.20 -14.11 10.45
C VAL A 238 -7.69 -13.94 9.02
N ASP A 239 -8.27 -13.00 8.27
CA ASP A 239 -7.78 -12.59 6.96
C ASP A 239 -6.39 -11.89 7.08
N PRO A 240 -5.42 -12.16 6.18
CA PRO A 240 -4.11 -11.49 6.17
C PRO A 240 -4.16 -9.96 6.21
N LEU A 241 -5.17 -9.33 5.63
CA LEU A 241 -5.35 -7.87 5.63
C LEU A 241 -5.63 -7.33 7.04
N VAL A 242 -6.18 -8.14 7.94
CA VAL A 242 -6.41 -7.75 9.35
C VAL A 242 -5.08 -7.66 10.08
N VAL A 243 -4.20 -8.63 9.86
CA VAL A 243 -2.83 -8.60 10.40
C VAL A 243 -2.05 -7.42 9.83
N GLU A 244 -2.21 -7.15 8.53
CA GLU A 244 -1.62 -5.97 7.88
C GLU A 244 -2.06 -4.66 8.55
N MET A 245 -3.35 -4.49 8.84
CA MET A 245 -3.86 -3.32 9.56
C MET A 245 -3.29 -3.23 10.97
N TRP A 246 -3.21 -4.34 11.71
CA TRP A 246 -2.61 -4.36 13.04
C TRP A 246 -1.16 -3.89 13.01
N LEU A 247 -0.36 -4.36 12.06
CA LEU A 247 1.04 -3.97 11.90
C LEU A 247 1.21 -2.44 11.80
N VAL A 248 0.35 -1.77 11.03
CA VAL A 248 0.39 -0.30 10.88
C VAL A 248 -0.12 0.40 12.13
N HIS A 249 -1.20 -0.10 12.73
CA HIS A 249 -1.81 0.47 13.92
C HIS A 249 -0.86 0.42 15.13
N ASP A 250 -0.31 -0.75 15.43
CA ASP A 250 0.58 -1.01 16.55
C ASP A 250 1.84 -0.14 16.49
N TRP A 251 2.46 0.01 15.31
CA TRP A 251 3.60 0.91 15.14
C TRP A 251 3.28 2.35 15.57
N ASN A 252 2.13 2.86 15.14
CA ASN A 252 1.72 4.24 15.42
C ASN A 252 1.32 4.41 16.88
N GLU A 253 0.66 3.43 17.50
CA GLU A 253 0.39 3.42 18.95
C GLU A 253 1.68 3.51 19.76
N ARG A 254 2.68 2.68 19.43
CA ARG A 254 3.97 2.67 20.13
C ARG A 254 4.66 4.02 20.02
N ARG A 255 4.64 4.63 18.83
CA ARG A 255 5.21 5.97 18.61
C ARG A 255 4.48 7.04 19.44
N ALA A 256 3.15 7.01 19.49
CA ALA A 256 2.38 7.95 20.30
C ALA A 256 2.70 7.83 21.81
N ARG A 257 2.86 6.61 22.32
CA ARG A 257 3.26 6.37 23.73
C ARG A 257 4.66 6.92 24.04
N VAL A 258 5.62 6.82 23.12
CA VAL A 258 6.95 7.41 23.31
C VAL A 258 6.90 8.95 23.29
N SER A 259 6.16 9.54 22.35
CA SER A 259 6.01 11.00 22.24
C SER A 259 5.34 11.62 23.47
N SER A 260 4.30 10.98 24.02
CA SER A 260 3.63 11.44 25.25
C SER A 260 4.57 11.42 26.48
N ARG A 261 5.39 10.37 26.64
CA ARG A 261 6.39 10.29 27.71
C ARG A 261 7.47 11.38 27.60
N GLY A 262 7.95 11.67 26.39
CA GLY A 262 8.93 12.74 26.16
C GLY A 262 8.40 14.16 26.42
N SER A 263 7.09 14.38 26.21
CA SER A 263 6.44 15.66 26.54
C SER A 263 6.25 15.88 28.05
N SER A 264 6.16 14.80 28.83
CA SER A 264 5.97 14.82 30.28
C SER A 264 7.25 15.16 31.05
N THR A 265 8.42 15.06 30.40
CA THR A 265 9.75 15.29 31.01
C THR A 265 10.34 16.69 30.75
N ARG A 266 9.59 17.62 30.15
CA ARG A 266 10.04 19.02 30.02
C ARG A 266 9.78 19.79 31.32
N THR A 267 10.77 19.78 32.21
CA THR A 267 10.86 20.73 33.33
C THR A 267 10.80 22.17 32.81
N PRO A 268 10.01 23.08 33.40
CA PRO A 268 9.99 24.48 32.99
C PRO A 268 11.38 25.11 33.19
N PRO A 269 11.82 26.04 32.32
CA PRO A 269 13.10 26.71 32.51
C PRO A 269 13.04 27.51 33.81
N GLY A 270 13.86 27.10 34.78
CA GLY A 270 14.02 27.78 36.06
C GLY A 270 14.41 29.23 35.86
N SER A 271 13.59 30.12 36.39
CA SER A 271 13.90 31.52 36.64
C SER A 271 15.21 31.64 37.43
N ARG A 272 16.24 32.24 36.82
CA ARG A 272 17.47 32.63 37.51
C ARG A 272 17.15 33.74 38.53
N PRO A 273 17.55 33.62 39.81
CA PRO A 273 17.51 34.75 40.72
C PRO A 273 18.60 35.76 40.36
N ARG A 274 18.26 37.05 40.51
CA ARG A 274 19.18 38.19 40.39
C ARG A 274 20.07 38.29 41.62
#